data_AF-A0AAD8X6S9-F1
#
_entry.id   AF-A0AAD8X6S9-F1
#
_cell.length_a   1.000
_cell.length_b   1.000
_cell.length_c   1.000
_cell.angle_alpha   90.00
_cell.angle_beta   90.00
_cell.angle_gamma   90.00
#
_symmetry.space_group_name_H-M   'P 1'
#
loop_
_entity.id
_entity.type
_entity.pdbx_description
1 polymer ?
#
loop_
_entity_poly.entity_id
_entity_poly.type
_entity_poly.pdbx_seq_one_letter_code
_entity_poly.pdbx_strand_id
1 'polypeptide(L)'
;MALISRGPMAPEMQPHLQPPPSWSAIPLDLAVLVLRLLPAYVDRARFAAVCPQWRAATRLPLPPPHPLLALNNGTFYSLPYTKPFRFPGCGFAGY
;
A
#
# COMPACT_ATOMS: atom_id res chain seq x y z
N MET A 1 -59.64 -27.21 11.62
CA MET A 1 -59.00 -26.18 10.77
C MET A 1 -58.26 -25.24 11.70
N ALA A 2 -56.98 -24.92 11.58
CA ALA A 2 -56.08 -24.87 10.42
C ALA A 2 -54.67 -25.39 10.78
N LEU A 3 -54.01 -26.03 9.80
CA LEU A 3 -52.60 -26.40 9.83
C LEU A 3 -51.79 -25.17 9.39
N ILE A 4 -50.94 -24.61 10.25
CA ILE A 4 -49.96 -23.61 9.82
C ILE A 4 -48.73 -24.38 9.34
N SER A 5 -48.70 -24.59 8.03
CA SER A 5 -47.56 -25.11 7.30
C SER A 5 -46.39 -24.13 7.42
N ARG A 6 -45.36 -24.50 8.18
CA ARG A 6 -44.09 -23.79 8.21
C ARG A 6 -43.29 -24.24 6.97
N GLY A 7 -43.40 -23.46 5.90
CA GLY A 7 -42.62 -23.69 4.67
C GLY A 7 -41.11 -23.70 4.94
N PRO A 8 -40.31 -24.42 4.12
CA PRO A 8 -38.87 -24.44 4.26
C PRO A 8 -38.34 -23.02 4.04
N MET A 9 -37.60 -22.52 5.03
CA MET A 9 -36.96 -21.22 4.96
C MET A 9 -35.97 -21.24 3.79
N ALA A 10 -36.19 -20.36 2.81
CA ALA A 10 -35.26 -20.13 1.72
C ALA A 10 -33.88 -19.85 2.31
N PRO A 11 -32.78 -20.30 1.66
CA PRO A 11 -31.45 -20.01 2.16
C PRO A 11 -31.26 -18.49 2.11
N GLU A 12 -31.35 -17.85 3.28
CA GLU A 12 -30.87 -16.49 3.47
C GLU A 12 -29.44 -16.47 2.97
N MET A 13 -29.28 -15.74 1.87
CA MET A 13 -28.03 -15.52 1.18
C MET A 13 -27.16 -14.67 2.11
N GLN A 14 -26.51 -15.32 3.08
CA GLN A 14 -25.53 -14.70 3.95
C GLN A 14 -24.58 -13.88 3.07
N PRO A 15 -24.31 -12.59 3.38
CA PRO A 15 -23.27 -11.86 2.69
C PRO A 15 -21.99 -12.63 2.95
N HIS A 16 -21.55 -13.30 1.90
CA HIS A 16 -20.35 -14.09 1.78
C HIS A 16 -19.22 -13.32 2.45
N LEU A 17 -18.81 -13.78 3.63
CA LEU A 17 -17.68 -13.27 4.41
C LEU A 17 -16.36 -13.66 3.72
N GLN A 18 -16.24 -13.36 2.43
CA GLN A 18 -15.02 -13.53 1.68
C GLN A 18 -14.02 -12.50 2.23
N PRO A 19 -12.83 -12.93 2.66
CA PRO A 19 -11.76 -12.00 3.01
C PRO A 19 -11.55 -11.04 1.83
N PRO A 20 -11.26 -9.75 2.10
CA PRO A 20 -10.94 -8.82 1.03
C PRO A 20 -9.77 -9.37 0.21
N PRO A 21 -9.79 -9.19 -1.13
CA PRO A 21 -8.72 -9.67 -1.98
C PRO A 21 -7.37 -9.08 -1.53
N SER A 22 -6.34 -9.92 -1.56
CA SER A 22 -4.99 -9.49 -1.16
C SER A 22 -4.45 -8.40 -2.09
N TRP A 23 -3.62 -7.49 -1.58
CA TRP A 23 -2.94 -6.49 -2.41
C TRP A 23 -2.04 -7.10 -3.50
N SER A 24 -1.56 -8.32 -3.29
CA SER A 24 -0.82 -9.11 -4.28
C SER A 24 -1.69 -9.58 -5.45
N ALA A 25 -3.02 -9.53 -5.33
CA ALA A 25 -3.92 -9.86 -6.45
C ALA A 25 -3.88 -8.79 -7.56
N ILE A 26 -3.37 -7.59 -7.28
CA ILE A 26 -3.20 -6.54 -8.29
C ILE A 26 -2.03 -6.91 -9.20
N PRO A 27 -2.25 -6.99 -10.53
CA PRO A 27 -1.20 -7.25 -11.51
C PRO A 27 0.01 -6.31 -11.38
N LEU A 28 1.21 -6.85 -11.63
CA LEU A 28 2.48 -6.13 -11.44
C LEU A 28 2.58 -4.88 -12.33
N ASP A 29 2.09 -4.96 -13.55
CA ASP A 29 2.00 -3.85 -14.51
C ASP A 29 1.15 -2.68 -13.98
N LEU A 30 0.00 -2.97 -13.36
CA LEU A 30 -0.82 -1.94 -12.71
C LEU A 30 -0.12 -1.35 -11.49
N ALA A 31 0.54 -2.18 -10.68
CA ALA A 31 1.37 -1.73 -9.57
C ALA A 31 2.47 -0.75 -10.04
N VAL A 32 3.13 -1.03 -11.16
CA VAL A 32 4.13 -0.13 -11.77
C VAL A 32 3.51 1.20 -12.20
N LEU A 33 2.29 1.19 -12.75
CA LEU A 33 1.60 2.43 -13.11
C LEU A 33 1.32 3.29 -11.89
N VAL A 34 0.80 2.71 -10.81
CA VAL A 34 0.59 3.43 -9.54
C VAL A 34 1.93 3.99 -9.03
N LEU A 35 3.00 3.19 -9.06
CA LEU A 35 4.32 3.61 -8.60
C LEU A 35 4.89 4.79 -9.42
N ARG A 36 4.63 4.85 -10.72
CA ARG A 36 5.02 5.98 -11.58
C ARG A 36 4.32 7.28 -11.21
N LEU A 37 3.12 7.19 -10.62
CA LEU A 37 2.36 8.34 -10.12
C LEU A 37 2.81 8.79 -8.72
N LEU A 38 3.75 8.08 -8.09
CA LEU A 38 4.29 8.43 -6.77
C LEU A 38 5.66 9.10 -6.96
N PRO A 39 5.72 10.44 -7.05
CA PRO A 39 6.98 11.12 -7.28
C PRO A 39 7.80 11.25 -5.98
N ALA A 40 7.14 11.26 -4.82
CA ALA A 40 7.80 11.37 -3.53
C ALA A 40 8.40 10.02 -3.09
N TYR A 41 9.64 10.06 -2.60
CA TYR A 41 10.36 8.87 -2.13
C TYR A 41 9.62 8.14 -1.01
N VAL A 42 9.03 8.87 -0.06
CA VAL A 42 8.28 8.29 1.06
C VAL A 42 7.10 7.44 0.57
N ASP A 43 6.42 7.85 -0.48
CA ASP A 43 5.27 7.12 -1.01
C ASP A 43 5.73 5.88 -1.76
N ARG A 44 6.86 5.94 -2.46
CA ARG A 44 7.51 4.75 -3.05
C ARG A 44 7.96 3.75 -1.98
N ALA A 45 8.47 4.23 -0.85
CA ALA A 45 8.84 3.36 0.27
C ALA A 45 7.62 2.67 0.90
N ARG A 46 6.52 3.41 1.09
CA ARG A 46 5.24 2.85 1.56
C ARG A 46 4.67 1.84 0.57
N PHE A 47 4.74 2.14 -0.72
CA PHE A 47 4.34 1.23 -1.79
C PHE A 47 5.10 -0.11 -1.70
N ALA A 48 6.42 -0.08 -1.52
CA ALA A 48 7.25 -1.27 -1.34
C ALA A 48 6.99 -2.06 -0.04
N ALA A 49 6.31 -1.45 0.93
CA ALA A 49 5.96 -2.07 2.21
C ALA A 49 4.63 -2.84 2.16
N VAL A 50 3.81 -2.67 1.11
CA VAL A 50 2.49 -3.32 0.98
C VAL A 50 2.63 -4.84 0.90
N CYS A 51 3.42 -5.33 -0.07
CA CYS A 51 3.72 -6.75 -0.22
C CYS A 51 4.99 -6.98 -1.04
N PRO A 52 5.56 -8.21 -1.05
CA PRO A 52 6.77 -8.52 -1.82
C PRO A 52 6.63 -8.25 -3.33
N GLN A 53 5.45 -8.46 -3.92
CA GLN A 53 5.20 -8.20 -5.34
C GLN A 53 5.28 -6.71 -5.67
N TRP A 54 4.72 -5.85 -4.81
CA TRP A 54 4.81 -4.40 -4.98
C TRP A 54 6.26 -3.91 -4.79
N ARG A 55 7.02 -4.53 -3.89
CA ARG A 55 8.47 -4.28 -3.78
C ARG A 55 9.24 -4.69 -5.03
N ALA A 56 8.85 -5.75 -5.72
CA ALA A 56 9.47 -6.14 -6.98
C ALA A 56 9.25 -5.06 -8.06
N ALA A 57 8.07 -4.42 -8.07
CA ALA A 57 7.77 -3.32 -9.00
C ALA A 57 8.73 -2.12 -8.84
N THR A 58 9.22 -1.85 -7.62
CA THR A 58 10.17 -0.74 -7.38
C THR A 58 11.57 -0.99 -7.92
N ARG A 59 11.87 -2.20 -8.38
CA ARG A 59 13.16 -2.56 -8.99
C ARG A 59 13.19 -2.40 -10.50
N LEU A 60 12.03 -2.12 -11.11
CA LEU A 60 11.93 -1.88 -12.55
C LEU A 60 12.45 -0.49 -12.91
N PRO A 61 12.80 -0.26 -14.20
CA PRO A 61 13.18 1.07 -14.67
C PRO A 61 12.06 2.09 -14.43
N LEU A 62 12.31 3.00 -13.51
CA LEU A 62 11.36 4.02 -13.04
C LEU A 62 11.99 5.41 -13.18
N PRO A 63 11.18 6.46 -13.41
CA PRO A 63 11.68 7.82 -13.33
C PRO A 63 12.28 8.06 -11.93
N PRO A 64 13.38 8.83 -11.81
CA PRO A 64 14.01 9.09 -10.53
C PRO A 64 13.00 9.73 -9.56
N PRO A 65 12.99 9.34 -8.28
CA PRO A 65 12.14 9.99 -7.28
C PRO A 65 12.58 11.45 -7.08
N HIS A 66 11.68 12.26 -6.56
CA HIS A 66 11.99 13.63 -6.15
C HIS A 66 13.18 13.69 -5.18
N PRO A 67 13.99 14.77 -5.25
CA PRO A 67 15.15 14.93 -4.41
C PRO A 67 14.76 14.94 -2.94
N LEU A 68 15.57 14.26 -2.14
CA LEU A 68 15.34 14.01 -0.73
C LEU A 68 16.44 14.67 0.09
N LEU A 69 16.04 15.55 1.01
CA LEU A 69 16.93 16.22 1.94
C LEU A 69 16.94 15.46 3.26
N ALA A 70 18.12 15.05 3.71
CA ALA A 70 18.33 14.43 5.01
C ALA A 70 18.94 15.46 5.97
N LEU A 71 18.26 15.73 7.08
CA LEU A 71 18.80 16.57 8.15
C LEU A 71 19.54 15.71 9.17
N ASN A 72 20.53 16.31 9.83
CA ASN A 72 21.31 15.69 10.91
C ASN A 72 20.45 15.17 12.08
N ASN A 73 19.23 15.70 12.26
CA ASN A 73 18.27 15.27 13.27
C ASN A 73 17.45 14.03 12.87
N GLY A 74 17.84 13.33 11.80
CA GLY A 74 17.17 12.12 11.31
C GLY A 74 15.83 12.37 10.60
N THR A 75 15.55 13.63 10.23
CA THR A 75 14.33 14.00 9.50
C THR A 75 14.62 14.11 8.01
N PHE A 76 13.71 13.58 7.19
CA PHE A 76 13.80 13.64 5.74
C PHE A 76 12.67 14.48 5.14
N TYR A 77 12.99 15.23 4.07
CA TYR A 77 12.04 16.03 3.29
C TYR A 77 12.11 15.64 1.82
N SER A 78 10.97 15.62 1.11
CA SER A 78 10.91 15.28 -0.32
C SER A 78 10.43 16.49 -1.11
N LEU A 79 11.29 17.20 -1.82
CA LEU A 79 10.89 18.43 -2.54
C LEU A 79 9.97 18.12 -3.73
N PRO A 80 8.93 18.92 -4.03
CA PRO A 80 8.53 20.16 -3.38
C PRO A 80 7.66 19.95 -2.12
N TYR A 81 7.39 18.70 -1.74
CA TYR A 81 6.55 18.36 -0.61
C TYR A 81 7.26 18.64 0.72
N THR A 82 6.70 19.58 1.50
CA THR A 82 7.33 20.06 2.74
C THR A 82 7.06 19.18 3.96
N LYS A 83 6.34 18.06 3.80
CA LYS A 83 6.00 17.19 4.94
C LYS A 83 7.23 16.38 5.38
N PRO A 84 7.73 16.58 6.61
CA PRO A 84 8.81 15.77 7.14
C PRO A 84 8.34 14.34 7.39
N PHE A 85 9.23 13.38 7.20
CA PHE A 85 9.03 12.01 7.65
C PHE A 85 10.30 11.43 8.25
N ARG A 86 10.12 10.39 9.05
CA ARG A 86 11.19 9.64 9.71
C ARG A 86 11.03 8.17 9.36
N PHE A 87 12.13 7.49 9.10
CA PHE A 87 12.15 6.04 8.99
C PHE A 87 12.51 5.46 10.36
N PRO A 88 11.61 4.70 11.03
CA PRO A 88 11.96 3.99 12.25
C PRO A 88 13.14 3.06 11.97
N GLY A 89 14.24 3.20 12.72
CA GLY A 89 15.45 2.39 12.54
C GLY A 89 16.49 2.95 11.57
N CYS A 90 16.23 4.05 10.85
CA CYS A 90 17.28 4.83 10.18
C CYS A 90 17.88 5.81 11.20
N GLY A 91 18.62 5.27 12.18
CA GLY A 91 19.47 6.09 13.02
C GLY A 91 20.72 6.46 12.21
N PHE A 92 20.87 7.73 11.82
CA PHE A 92 22.19 8.27 11.53
C PHE A 92 22.95 8.41 12.86
N ALA A 93 23.27 7.29 13.49
CA ALA A 93 24.24 7.23 14.56
C ALA A 93 25.61 7.14 13.86
N GLY A 94 26.28 8.27 13.69
CA GLY A 94 27.61 8.30 13.09
C GLY A 94 27.96 9.62 12.41
N TYR A 95 28.05 10.67 13.22
CA TYR A 95 29.15 11.63 13.12
C TYR A 95 29.90 11.58 14.44
#